data_AF-A0AAV1Z5Q1-F1
#
_entry.id   AF-A0AAV1Z5Q1-F1
#
_cell.length_a   1.000
_cell.length_b   1.000
_cell.length_c   1.000
_cell.angle_alpha   90.00
_cell.angle_beta   90.00
_cell.angle_gamma   90.00
#
_symmetry.space_group_name_H-M   'P 1'
#
loop_
_entity.id
_entity.type
_entity.pdbx_description
1 polymer ?
#
loop_
_entity_poly.entity_id
_entity_poly.type
_entity_poly.pdbx_seq_one_letter_code
_entity_poly.pdbx_strand_id
1 'polypeptide(L)'
;MLFRTLVRRTLFKNKITNFSKFSCISHFENILKHPKYADSESKVIATTRTFHTSYPRQDLMEFFDDPKNFGENEVKSGRAWTIDELRIKSNSDLHKLWFVLYKEKNMLLTMEHNCKEEAEYFPSPERIDKVEISMENLEAVVRERNEAYFLLETGKTGERPHGWKEDYFGRFDISNFPALLQNTCSNAEVSEIG
;
A
#
# COMPACT_ATOMS: atom_id res chain seq x y z
N MET A 1 -10.78 25.82 27.39
CA MET A 1 -10.31 24.52 26.84
C MET A 1 -11.44 23.63 26.26
N LEU A 2 -12.66 24.15 25.99
CA LEU A 2 -13.76 23.35 25.44
C LEU A 2 -14.18 23.75 24.00
N PHE A 3 -13.62 24.81 23.43
CA PHE A 3 -13.99 25.28 22.08
C PHE A 3 -13.19 24.61 20.94
N ARG A 4 -12.00 24.06 21.21
CA ARG A 4 -11.23 23.32 20.20
C ARG A 4 -11.76 21.91 19.93
N THR A 5 -12.43 21.31 20.91
CA THR A 5 -12.98 19.95 20.81
C THR A 5 -14.30 19.89 20.03
N LEU A 6 -15.04 21.00 19.94
CA LEU A 6 -16.29 21.05 19.16
C LEU A 6 -16.05 21.17 17.65
N VAL A 7 -14.97 21.84 17.25
CA VAL A 7 -14.55 21.94 15.83
C VAL A 7 -13.99 20.61 15.31
N ARG A 8 -13.40 19.78 16.18
CA ARG A 8 -12.92 18.42 15.85
C ARG A 8 -14.02 17.49 15.34
N ARG A 9 -15.27 17.64 15.82
CA ARG A 9 -16.40 16.80 15.38
C ARG A 9 -17.01 17.24 14.05
N THR A 10 -16.90 18.51 13.69
CA THR A 10 -17.52 19.04 12.46
C THR A 10 -16.63 18.88 11.24
N LEU A 11 -15.31 18.96 11.36
CA LEU A 11 -14.42 18.91 10.20
C LEU A 11 -14.25 17.49 9.62
N PHE A 12 -14.14 16.45 10.45
CA PHE A 12 -14.04 15.07 9.94
C PHE A 12 -15.38 14.56 9.37
N LYS A 13 -16.51 14.91 9.99
CA LYS A 13 -17.85 14.62 9.43
C LYS A 13 -18.07 15.36 8.11
N ASN A 14 -17.61 16.61 7.98
CA ASN A 14 -17.81 17.40 6.76
C ASN A 14 -16.89 16.98 5.60
N LYS A 15 -15.67 16.47 5.86
CA LYS A 15 -14.76 16.09 4.76
C LYS A 15 -15.12 14.74 4.12
N ILE A 16 -15.72 13.81 4.87
CA ILE A 16 -16.17 12.50 4.34
C ILE A 16 -17.65 12.50 3.93
N THR A 17 -18.53 13.29 4.58
CA THR A 17 -19.91 13.49 4.05
C THR A 17 -19.93 14.28 2.73
N ASN A 18 -18.81 14.93 2.37
CA ASN A 18 -18.62 15.52 1.05
C ASN A 18 -18.19 14.52 -0.04
N PHE A 19 -17.87 13.26 0.31
CA PHE A 19 -17.70 12.19 -0.69
C PHE A 19 -19.05 11.50 -0.99
N SER A 20 -19.97 11.45 -0.02
CA SER A 20 -21.36 10.98 -0.21
C SER A 20 -22.31 12.03 -0.80
N LYS A 21 -21.83 13.26 -1.06
CA LYS A 21 -22.62 14.35 -1.65
C LYS A 21 -22.34 14.58 -3.15
N PHE A 22 -21.79 13.60 -3.85
CA PHE A 22 -21.99 13.48 -5.29
C PHE A 22 -23.24 12.64 -5.59
N SER A 23 -24.33 12.95 -4.87
CA SER A 23 -25.67 12.80 -5.42
C SER A 23 -25.96 14.07 -6.20
N CYS A 24 -26.08 13.90 -7.51
CA CYS A 24 -26.48 14.90 -8.46
C CYS A 24 -27.68 15.77 -8.01
N ILE A 25 -27.64 17.03 -8.45
CA ILE A 25 -28.74 18.00 -8.56
C ILE A 25 -29.15 18.71 -7.25
N SER A 26 -28.70 19.95 -7.10
CA SER A 26 -29.56 21.16 -7.18
C SER A 26 -28.83 22.37 -6.60
N HIS A 27 -28.73 23.43 -7.41
CA HIS A 27 -28.32 24.82 -7.12
C HIS A 27 -27.10 25.25 -7.92
N PHE A 28 -27.37 25.64 -9.17
CA PHE A 28 -26.67 26.77 -9.76
C PHE A 28 -27.66 27.53 -10.65
N GLU A 29 -28.71 28.08 -10.03
CA GLU A 29 -29.30 29.28 -10.62
C GLU A 29 -28.46 30.48 -10.21
N ASN A 30 -28.18 31.32 -11.21
CA ASN A 30 -27.66 32.68 -11.14
C ASN A 30 -26.15 32.86 -11.06
N ILE A 31 -25.44 32.61 -12.16
CA ILE A 31 -24.45 33.58 -12.65
C ILE A 31 -24.59 33.65 -14.18
N LEU A 32 -24.52 34.86 -14.75
CA LEU A 32 -24.70 35.27 -16.15
C LEU A 32 -26.12 35.70 -16.57
N LYS A 33 -26.63 36.75 -15.92
CA LYS A 33 -27.47 37.74 -16.61
C LYS A 33 -26.59 38.87 -17.14
N HIS A 34 -26.08 38.74 -18.36
CA HIS A 34 -25.77 39.89 -19.22
C HIS A 34 -26.11 39.53 -20.67
N PRO A 35 -26.93 40.34 -21.37
CA PRO A 35 -27.27 40.10 -22.77
C PRO A 35 -26.22 40.74 -23.68
N LYS A 36 -26.25 40.30 -24.95
CA LYS A 36 -25.61 40.84 -26.16
C LYS A 36 -24.34 40.13 -26.61
N TYR A 37 -24.53 39.06 -27.39
CA TYR A 37 -24.09 38.99 -28.79
C TYR A 37 -24.66 37.70 -29.39
N ALA A 38 -25.36 37.81 -30.52
CA ALA A 38 -25.84 36.67 -31.29
C ALA A 38 -24.67 36.14 -32.11
N ASP A 39 -24.44 34.82 -32.12
CA ASP A 39 -23.90 34.12 -33.28
C ASP A 39 -23.99 32.59 -33.15
N SER A 40 -24.50 31.99 -34.22
CA SER A 40 -24.40 30.59 -34.68
C SER A 40 -24.80 29.45 -33.73
N GLU A 41 -25.91 28.79 -34.11
CA GLU A 41 -26.34 27.48 -33.60
C GLU A 41 -25.24 26.42 -33.71
N SER A 42 -24.81 25.89 -32.56
CA SER A 42 -24.35 24.51 -32.48
C SER A 42 -25.05 23.85 -31.29
N LYS A 43 -25.99 22.94 -31.60
CA LYS A 43 -26.62 22.07 -30.60
C LYS A 43 -25.55 21.12 -30.05
N VAL A 44 -24.88 21.52 -28.98
CA VAL A 44 -24.09 20.59 -28.17
C VAL A 44 -25.08 19.73 -27.41
N ILE A 45 -25.39 18.56 -27.96
CA ILE A 45 -26.11 17.51 -27.25
C ILE A 45 -25.17 16.99 -26.17
N ALA A 46 -25.23 17.60 -24.99
CA ALA A 46 -24.60 17.08 -23.79
C ALA A 46 -25.24 15.72 -23.52
N THR A 47 -24.57 14.67 -23.97
CA THR A 47 -24.98 13.28 -23.68
C THR A 47 -24.60 13.02 -22.23
N THR A 48 -25.49 13.40 -21.31
CA THR A 48 -25.41 12.99 -19.90
C THR A 48 -25.59 11.48 -19.87
N ARG A 49 -24.49 10.75 -19.68
CA ARG A 49 -24.53 9.31 -19.42
C ARG A 49 -25.17 9.08 -18.06
N THR A 50 -26.45 8.75 -18.08
CA THR A 50 -27.28 8.44 -16.91
C THR A 50 -27.11 6.99 -16.45
N PHE A 51 -26.79 6.87 -15.16
CA PHE A 51 -27.03 5.75 -14.22
C PHE A 51 -26.46 4.37 -14.55
N HIS A 52 -25.32 4.02 -13.93
CA HIS A 52 -24.91 2.64 -13.74
C HIS A 52 -25.72 1.99 -12.61
N THR A 53 -26.37 0.86 -12.88
CA THR A 53 -27.08 0.01 -11.89
C THR A 53 -26.22 -1.17 -11.41
N SER A 54 -24.89 -1.10 -11.58
CA SER A 54 -24.00 -2.13 -11.04
C SER A 54 -23.95 -2.01 -9.51
N TYR A 55 -23.95 -3.16 -8.83
CA TYR A 55 -23.75 -3.24 -7.38
C TYR A 55 -22.58 -2.33 -6.95
N PRO A 56 -22.73 -1.50 -5.90
CA PRO A 56 -21.68 -0.59 -5.48
C PRO A 56 -20.44 -1.40 -5.10
N ARG A 57 -19.42 -1.32 -5.94
CA ARG A 57 -18.08 -1.77 -5.63
C ARG A 57 -17.50 -0.76 -4.64
N GLN A 58 -17.43 -1.12 -3.37
CA GLN A 58 -16.80 -0.29 -2.32
C GLN A 58 -15.27 -0.26 -2.45
N ASP A 59 -14.74 -0.34 -3.68
CA ASP A 59 -13.32 -0.58 -3.96
C ASP A 59 -12.43 0.54 -3.41
N LEU A 60 -12.92 1.79 -3.43
CA LEU A 60 -12.18 2.93 -2.88
C LEU A 60 -12.36 3.09 -1.36
N MET A 61 -13.41 2.50 -0.78
CA MET A 61 -13.64 2.62 0.66
C MET A 61 -12.66 1.76 1.46
N GLU A 62 -12.00 0.78 0.84
CA GLU A 62 -10.96 -0.04 1.48
C GLU A 62 -9.68 0.76 1.83
N PHE A 63 -9.49 1.95 1.25
CA PHE A 63 -8.37 2.84 1.59
C PHE A 63 -8.62 3.68 2.85
N PHE A 64 -9.83 3.65 3.39
CA PHE A 64 -10.20 4.40 4.58
C PHE A 64 -10.60 3.45 5.70
N ASP A 65 -10.33 3.85 6.94
CA ASP A 65 -10.79 3.11 8.13
C ASP A 65 -12.32 3.13 8.22
N ASP A 66 -12.88 2.27 9.07
CA ASP A 66 -14.30 2.22 9.32
C ASP A 66 -14.82 3.61 9.72
N PRO A 67 -15.97 4.06 9.18
CA PRO A 67 -16.50 5.39 9.49
C PRO A 67 -16.81 5.65 10.97
N LYS A 68 -16.83 4.60 11.78
CA LYS A 68 -16.99 4.64 13.24
C LYS A 68 -15.73 5.11 13.96
N ASN A 69 -14.56 4.84 13.38
CA ASN A 69 -13.23 5.13 13.97
C ASN A 69 -12.78 6.57 13.67
N PHE A 70 -13.57 7.32 12.91
CA PHE A 70 -13.26 8.68 12.49
C PHE A 70 -13.29 9.68 13.66
N GLY A 71 -12.15 10.31 13.91
CA GLY A 71 -11.98 11.29 14.99
C GLY A 71 -11.84 10.70 16.39
N GLU A 72 -11.69 9.37 16.50
CA GLU A 72 -11.22 8.71 17.72
C GLU A 72 -9.74 9.04 17.93
N ASN A 73 -9.34 9.27 19.19
CA ASN A 73 -7.94 9.56 19.50
C ASN A 73 -7.08 8.28 19.55
N GLU A 74 -7.69 7.12 19.80
CA GLU A 74 -7.00 5.83 19.91
C GLU A 74 -7.87 4.73 19.32
N VAL A 75 -7.33 3.98 18.36
CA VAL A 75 -7.98 2.80 17.77
C VAL A 75 -7.29 1.55 18.30
N LYS A 76 -8.04 0.70 19.01
CA LYS A 76 -7.52 -0.55 19.57
C LYS A 76 -7.13 -1.51 18.45
N SER A 77 -5.84 -1.85 18.38
CA SER A 77 -5.29 -2.83 17.43
C SER A 77 -4.78 -4.07 18.16
N GLY A 78 -4.83 -5.22 17.48
CA GLY A 78 -4.33 -6.49 17.99
C GLY A 78 -2.79 -6.55 18.07
N ARG A 79 -2.27 -7.75 18.37
CA ARG A 79 -0.83 -8.07 18.32
C ARG A 79 -0.38 -8.31 16.87
N ALA A 80 0.89 -8.01 16.56
CA ALA A 80 1.54 -8.42 15.31
C ALA A 80 1.65 -9.95 15.18
N TRP A 81 1.69 -10.46 13.96
CA TRP A 81 1.89 -11.89 13.68
C TRP A 81 3.28 -12.34 14.07
N THR A 82 3.39 -13.44 14.81
CA THR A 82 4.69 -14.06 15.15
C THR A 82 5.10 -15.11 14.12
N ILE A 83 6.41 -15.28 13.97
CA ILE A 83 7.02 -16.25 13.03
C ILE A 83 6.46 -17.67 13.24
N ASP A 84 6.35 -18.12 14.50
CA ASP A 84 5.88 -19.47 14.82
C ASP A 84 4.43 -19.72 14.38
N GLU A 85 3.57 -18.71 14.45
CA GLU A 85 2.18 -18.82 13.98
C GLU A 85 2.11 -18.92 12.46
N LEU A 86 2.98 -18.19 11.76
CA LEU A 86 3.05 -18.17 10.30
C LEU A 86 3.65 -19.47 9.74
N ARG A 87 4.57 -20.12 10.47
CA ARG A 87 5.15 -21.41 10.09
C ARG A 87 4.12 -22.53 9.98
N ILE A 88 3.03 -22.47 10.75
CA ILE A 88 1.96 -23.49 10.75
C ILE A 88 1.00 -23.30 9.55
N LYS A 89 1.01 -22.13 8.88
CA LYS A 89 0.09 -21.81 7.78
C LYS A 89 0.56 -22.31 6.41
N SER A 90 -0.42 -22.64 5.55
CA SER A 90 -0.19 -23.02 4.16
C SER A 90 0.33 -21.83 3.33
N ASN A 91 1.09 -22.10 2.26
CA ASN A 91 1.59 -21.03 1.37
C ASN A 91 0.45 -20.24 0.70
N SER A 92 -0.67 -20.88 0.38
CA SER A 92 -1.86 -20.20 -0.15
C SER A 92 -2.48 -19.24 0.86
N ASP A 93 -2.47 -19.57 2.14
CA ASP A 93 -3.01 -18.70 3.19
C ASP A 93 -2.05 -17.56 3.52
N LEU A 94 -0.74 -17.81 3.50
CA LEU A 94 0.26 -16.75 3.62
C LEU A 94 0.13 -15.72 2.48
N HIS A 95 -0.08 -16.18 1.25
CA HIS A 95 -0.28 -15.28 0.12
C HIS A 95 -1.55 -14.42 0.28
N LYS A 96 -2.66 -15.00 0.75
CA LYS A 96 -3.88 -14.25 1.07
C LYS A 96 -3.65 -13.25 2.21
N LEU A 97 -2.96 -13.69 3.26
CA LEU A 97 -2.65 -12.86 4.43
C LEU A 97 -1.79 -11.67 4.05
N TRP A 98 -0.82 -11.85 3.15
CA TRP A 98 -0.01 -10.76 2.62
C TRP A 98 -0.89 -9.66 2.02
N PHE A 99 -1.89 -10.00 1.21
CA PHE A 99 -2.80 -8.99 0.65
C PHE A 99 -3.65 -8.31 1.71
N VAL A 100 -4.12 -9.03 2.73
CA VAL A 100 -4.87 -8.42 3.85
C VAL A 100 -4.00 -7.39 4.57
N LEU A 101 -2.76 -7.75 4.92
CA LEU A 101 -1.79 -6.84 5.56
C LEU A 101 -1.41 -5.67 4.63
N TYR A 102 -1.27 -5.92 3.34
CA TYR A 102 -0.92 -4.90 2.36
C TYR A 102 -2.03 -3.86 2.20
N LYS A 103 -3.30 -4.28 2.15
CA LYS A 103 -4.44 -3.36 2.10
C LYS A 103 -4.53 -2.51 3.37
N GLU A 104 -4.32 -3.13 4.52
CA GLU A 104 -4.23 -2.45 5.81
C GLU A 104 -3.10 -1.40 5.82
N LYS A 105 -1.88 -1.76 5.36
CA LYS A 105 -0.75 -0.82 5.25
C LYS A 105 -1.11 0.37 4.35
N ASN A 106 -1.73 0.13 3.20
CA ASN A 106 -2.14 1.20 2.28
C ASN A 106 -3.21 2.12 2.88
N MET A 107 -4.18 1.56 3.60
CA MET A 107 -5.18 2.33 4.34
C MET A 107 -4.53 3.23 5.40
N LEU A 108 -3.60 2.69 6.19
CA LEU A 108 -2.89 3.44 7.22
C LEU A 108 -2.00 4.56 6.65
N LEU A 109 -1.30 4.30 5.54
CA LEU A 109 -0.48 5.31 4.85
C LEU A 109 -1.33 6.46 4.30
N THR A 110 -2.53 6.16 3.78
CA THR A 110 -3.48 7.18 3.32
C THR A 110 -3.91 8.07 4.48
N MET A 111 -4.23 7.46 5.62
CA MET A 111 -4.58 8.18 6.84
C MET A 111 -3.41 9.00 7.40
N GLU A 112 -2.20 8.44 7.40
CA GLU A 112 -1.00 9.11 7.91
C GLU A 112 -0.68 10.37 7.09
N HIS A 113 -0.78 10.26 5.76
CA HIS A 113 -0.60 11.41 4.88
C HIS A 113 -1.65 12.49 5.14
N ASN A 114 -2.93 12.12 5.27
CA ASN A 114 -3.98 13.09 5.58
C ASN A 114 -3.79 13.77 6.94
N CYS A 115 -3.36 13.03 7.98
CA CYS A 115 -3.03 13.63 9.27
C CYS A 115 -1.85 14.62 9.17
N LYS A 116 -0.82 14.30 8.37
CA LYS A 116 0.32 15.20 8.11
C LYS A 116 -0.14 16.49 7.43
N GLU A 117 -0.99 16.39 6.40
CA GLU A 117 -1.52 17.55 5.67
C GLU A 117 -2.39 18.46 6.54
N GLU A 118 -3.22 17.87 7.41
CA GLU A 118 -4.07 18.61 8.35
C GLU A 118 -3.31 19.08 9.62
N ALA A 119 -2.01 18.75 9.73
CA ALA A 119 -1.19 18.97 10.92
C ALA A 119 -1.82 18.39 12.21
N GLU A 120 -2.46 17.23 12.09
CA GLU A 120 -3.08 16.48 13.18
C GLU A 120 -2.19 15.32 13.66
N TYR A 121 -2.38 14.92 14.92
CA TYR A 121 -1.67 13.77 15.47
C TYR A 121 -2.31 12.47 14.97
N PHE A 122 -1.48 11.49 14.62
CA PHE A 122 -1.96 10.20 14.14
C PHE A 122 -2.55 9.37 15.29
N PRO A 123 -3.79 8.83 15.19
CA PRO A 123 -4.46 8.18 16.32
C PRO A 123 -3.74 6.97 16.93
N SER A 124 -3.02 6.16 16.14
CA SER A 124 -2.31 4.98 16.64
C SER A 124 -1.14 4.58 15.74
N PRO A 125 0.04 5.25 15.87
CA PRO A 125 1.18 4.99 14.98
C PRO A 125 1.71 3.56 15.12
N GLU A 126 1.59 2.98 16.31
CA GLU A 126 1.96 1.58 16.59
C GLU A 126 1.27 0.57 15.68
N ARG A 127 0.09 0.89 15.13
CA ARG A 127 -0.63 0.01 14.19
C ARG A 127 0.17 -0.19 12.91
N ILE A 128 0.89 0.83 12.44
CA ILE A 128 1.77 0.75 11.25
C ILE A 128 2.93 -0.19 11.56
N ASP A 129 3.60 0.02 12.69
CA ASP A 129 4.75 -0.80 13.12
C ASP A 129 4.37 -2.29 13.24
N LYS A 130 3.20 -2.58 13.83
CA LYS A 130 2.71 -3.96 13.97
C LYS A 130 2.45 -4.64 12.62
N VAL A 131 1.92 -3.89 11.65
CA VAL A 131 1.69 -4.40 10.29
C VAL A 131 3.02 -4.64 9.58
N GLU A 132 3.96 -3.71 9.70
CA GLU A 132 5.31 -3.83 9.13
C GLU A 132 6.06 -5.04 9.68
N ILE A 133 6.10 -5.20 11.00
CA ILE A 133 6.68 -6.38 11.66
C ILE A 133 6.02 -7.67 11.17
N SER A 134 4.70 -7.67 10.99
CA SER A 134 3.97 -8.85 10.49
C SER A 134 4.35 -9.18 9.04
N MET A 135 4.58 -8.16 8.21
CA MET A 135 5.00 -8.33 6.81
C MET A 135 6.44 -8.86 6.73
N GLU A 136 7.35 -8.32 7.53
CA GLU A 136 8.75 -8.80 7.62
C GLU A 136 8.81 -10.26 8.08
N ASN A 137 8.03 -10.61 9.10
CA ASN A 137 7.94 -11.99 9.60
C ASN A 137 7.38 -12.94 8.52
N LEU A 138 6.39 -12.50 7.74
CA LEU A 138 5.84 -13.29 6.64
C LEU A 138 6.88 -13.52 5.55
N GLU A 139 7.60 -12.47 5.14
CA GLU A 139 8.67 -12.57 4.15
C GLU A 139 9.78 -13.50 4.63
N ALA A 140 10.17 -13.41 5.91
CA ALA A 140 11.17 -14.29 6.50
C ALA A 140 10.77 -15.77 6.43
N VAL A 141 9.52 -16.11 6.77
CA VAL A 141 9.03 -17.50 6.68
C VAL A 141 9.01 -18.00 5.22
N VAL A 142 8.62 -17.15 4.28
CA VAL A 142 8.62 -17.53 2.85
C VAL A 142 10.06 -17.73 2.35
N ARG A 143 10.99 -16.87 2.77
CA ARG A 143 12.42 -16.98 2.43
C ARG A 143 13.03 -18.27 2.99
N GLU A 144 12.79 -18.55 4.28
CA GLU A 144 13.23 -19.79 4.95
C GLU A 144 12.75 -21.04 4.21
N ARG A 145 11.47 -21.07 3.80
CA ARG A 145 10.89 -22.19 3.04
C ARG A 145 11.51 -22.36 1.66
N ASN A 146 11.73 -21.25 0.95
CA ASN A 146 12.35 -21.28 -0.37
C ASN A 146 13.80 -21.73 -0.29
N GLU A 147 14.57 -21.20 0.66
CA GLU A 147 15.95 -21.62 0.92
C GLU A 147 16.04 -23.13 1.20
N ALA A 148 15.18 -23.65 2.08
CA ALA A 148 15.15 -25.08 2.39
C ALA A 148 14.86 -25.94 1.14
N TYR A 149 13.94 -25.49 0.28
CA TYR A 149 13.63 -26.17 -0.98
C TYR A 149 14.82 -26.19 -1.94
N PHE A 150 15.45 -25.04 -2.18
CA PHE A 150 16.57 -24.95 -3.12
C PHE A 150 17.83 -25.68 -2.63
N LEU A 151 18.09 -25.65 -1.32
CA LEU A 151 19.19 -26.40 -0.72
C LEU A 151 19.02 -27.92 -0.93
N LEU A 152 17.80 -28.44 -0.85
CA LEU A 152 17.52 -29.85 -1.07
C LEU A 152 17.58 -30.25 -2.55
N GLU A 153 17.07 -29.41 -3.46
CA GLU A 153 17.03 -29.76 -4.90
C GLU A 153 18.36 -29.48 -5.62
N THR A 154 19.00 -28.35 -5.32
CA THR A 154 20.18 -27.86 -6.08
C THR A 154 21.44 -27.72 -5.24
N GLY A 155 21.34 -27.81 -3.91
CA GLY A 155 22.47 -27.57 -3.00
C GLY A 155 22.86 -26.09 -2.86
N LYS A 156 22.04 -25.16 -3.36
CA LYS A 156 22.26 -23.70 -3.30
C LYS A 156 21.01 -23.01 -2.72
N THR A 157 21.16 -21.82 -2.14
CA THR A 157 20.07 -21.06 -1.46
C THR A 157 18.97 -20.57 -2.41
N GLY A 158 19.20 -20.55 -3.73
CA GLY A 158 18.23 -20.06 -4.73
C GLY A 158 18.09 -18.53 -4.82
N GLU A 159 18.88 -17.80 -4.02
CA GLU A 159 19.02 -16.35 -4.14
C GLU A 159 19.75 -15.95 -5.41
N ARG A 160 19.62 -14.66 -5.77
CA ARG A 160 20.31 -14.10 -6.93
C ARG A 160 21.83 -14.21 -6.71
N PRO A 161 22.59 -14.77 -7.68
CA PRO A 161 24.04 -14.86 -7.55
C PRO A 161 24.64 -13.46 -7.46
N HIS A 162 25.47 -13.26 -6.45
CA HIS A 162 26.20 -12.03 -6.22
C HIS A 162 27.64 -12.35 -5.85
N GLY A 163 28.53 -11.39 -6.01
CA GLY A 163 29.89 -11.51 -5.52
C GLY A 163 30.69 -10.24 -5.68
N TRP A 164 31.86 -10.26 -5.07
CA TRP A 164 32.76 -9.13 -5.00
C TRP A 164 33.26 -8.78 -6.40
N LYS A 165 33.05 -7.53 -6.79
CA LYS A 165 33.59 -6.97 -8.02
C LYS A 165 34.31 -5.67 -7.68
N GLU A 166 35.53 -5.56 -8.18
CA GLU A 166 36.29 -4.32 -8.09
C GLU A 166 35.79 -3.34 -9.15
N ASP A 167 35.39 -2.16 -8.70
CA ASP A 167 35.03 -1.04 -9.56
C ASP A 167 36.26 -0.36 -10.14
N TYR A 168 36.07 0.46 -11.19
CA TYR A 168 37.14 1.22 -11.84
C TYR A 168 37.96 2.14 -10.91
N PHE A 169 37.42 2.42 -9.71
CA PHE A 169 38.06 3.22 -8.67
C PHE A 169 38.81 2.37 -7.62
N GLY A 170 38.91 1.04 -7.81
CA GLY A 170 39.58 0.12 -6.88
C GLY A 170 38.77 -0.20 -5.61
N ARG A 171 37.44 -0.06 -5.66
CA ARG A 171 36.54 -0.37 -4.53
C ARG A 171 35.87 -1.71 -4.76
N PHE A 172 35.76 -2.52 -3.71
CA PHE A 172 35.07 -3.80 -3.79
C PHE A 172 33.60 -3.64 -3.40
N ASP A 173 32.72 -3.83 -4.38
CA ASP A 173 31.27 -3.79 -4.19
C ASP A 173 30.63 -5.15 -4.55
N ILE A 174 29.52 -5.46 -3.88
CA ILE A 174 28.74 -6.68 -4.18
C ILE A 174 27.95 -6.42 -5.47
N SER A 175 28.33 -7.09 -6.55
CA SER A 175 27.65 -6.98 -7.83
C SER A 175 26.76 -8.20 -8.09
N ASN A 176 25.55 -7.95 -8.61
CA ASN A 176 24.64 -8.99 -9.07
C ASN A 176 25.15 -9.60 -10.37
N PHE A 177 25.50 -10.88 -10.37
CA PHE A 177 25.92 -11.55 -11.60
C PHE A 177 24.72 -11.86 -12.49
N PRO A 178 24.85 -11.75 -13.82
CA PRO A 178 23.86 -12.30 -14.74
C PRO A 178 23.86 -13.83 -14.61
N ALA A 179 22.67 -14.43 -14.56
CA ALA A 179 22.48 -15.88 -14.33
C ALA A 179 23.25 -16.79 -15.30
N LEU A 180 23.64 -16.27 -16.47
CA LEU A 180 24.37 -17.00 -17.52
C LEU A 180 25.85 -17.30 -17.19
N LEU A 181 26.41 -16.80 -16.08
CA LEU A 181 27.80 -17.02 -15.67
C LEU A 181 27.97 -18.05 -14.53
N GLN A 182 26.91 -18.73 -14.10
CA GLN A 182 26.96 -19.64 -12.95
C GLN A 182 27.80 -20.91 -13.20
N ASN A 183 28.01 -21.31 -14.46
CA ASN A 183 28.71 -22.55 -14.81
C ASN A 183 30.25 -22.41 -14.86
N THR A 184 30.79 -21.19 -14.74
CA THR A 184 32.24 -20.96 -14.86
C THR A 184 32.96 -20.81 -13.53
N CYS A 185 32.26 -20.57 -12.42
CA CYS A 185 32.89 -20.40 -11.10
C CYS A 185 33.11 -21.71 -10.33
N SER A 186 32.33 -22.76 -10.58
CA SER A 186 32.53 -24.06 -9.89
C SER A 186 33.80 -24.80 -10.33
N ASN A 187 34.45 -24.36 -11.41
CA ASN A 187 35.68 -24.99 -11.93
C ASN A 187 36.96 -24.21 -11.58
N ALA A 188 36.86 -23.05 -10.92
CA ALA A 188 38.02 -22.19 -10.63
C ALA A 188 38.67 -22.45 -9.27
N GLU A 189 38.00 -23.14 -8.33
CA GLU A 189 38.56 -23.43 -6.99
C GLU A 189 39.42 -24.71 -6.95
N VAL A 190 39.51 -25.48 -8.02
CA VAL A 190 40.25 -26.77 -8.04
C VAL A 190 41.65 -26.66 -8.68
N SER A 191 42.03 -25.50 -9.25
CA SER A 191 43.30 -25.35 -9.98
C SER A 191 44.44 -24.62 -9.24
N GLU A 192 44.28 -24.24 -7.97
CA GLU A 192 45.34 -23.54 -7.19
C GLU A 192 46.02 -24.41 -6.10
N ILE A 193 45.87 -25.73 -6.18
CA ILE A 193 46.65 -26.66 -5.35
C ILE A 193 47.37 -27.67 -6.27
N GLY A 194 48.46 -27.21 -6.89
CA GLY A 194 49.35 -28.01 -7.74
C GLY A 194 50.68 -27.32 -7.93
#